data_AF-A0A2M7FSU3-F1
#
_entry.id   AF-A0A2M7FSU3-F1
#
_cell.length_a   1.000
_cell.length_b   1.000
_cell.length_c   1.000
_cell.angle_alpha   90.00
_cell.angle_beta   90.00
_cell.angle_gamma   90.00
#
_symmetry.space_group_name_H-M   'P 1'
#
loop_
_entity.id
_entity.type
_entity.pdbx_description
1 polymer ?
#
loop_
_entity_poly.entity_id
_entity_poly.type
_entity_poly.pdbx_seq_one_letter_code
_entity_poly.pdbx_strand_id
1 'polypeptide(L)'
;DWRNDRNAVGSAELARARIALRRDDRAQSANEFEARVTPDSGGTSWQAYWTVTEHGHSSRVKAGENAGEYLQHDFVVRQYVPVGRYEGAQMLRFSAIAADPAHPRQVNLVVTDAKTGKPLQSVSLQCS
;
A
#
# COMPACT_ATOMS: atom_id res chain seq x y z
N ASP A 1 8.02 19.09 -21.72
CA ASP A 1 8.26 18.03 -22.72
C ASP A 1 8.36 16.71 -21.96
N TRP A 2 7.33 15.87 -22.04
CA TRP A 2 7.19 14.60 -21.30
C TRP A 2 8.14 13.50 -21.81
N ARG A 3 8.89 13.77 -22.88
CA ARG A 3 9.77 12.80 -23.55
C ARG A 3 11.04 12.47 -22.77
N ASN A 4 11.32 13.15 -21.66
CA ASN A 4 12.57 13.01 -20.91
C ASN A 4 12.47 12.14 -19.65
N ASP A 5 11.28 11.62 -19.32
CA ASP A 5 11.05 10.85 -18.09
C ASP A 5 11.73 9.46 -18.08
N ARG A 6 12.21 8.99 -19.24
CA ARG A 6 12.94 7.71 -19.36
C ARG A 6 14.30 7.69 -18.66
N ASN A 7 14.86 8.86 -18.34
CA ASN A 7 16.14 8.99 -17.63
C ASN A 7 15.98 9.28 -16.13
N ALA A 8 14.75 9.35 -15.60
CA ALA A 8 14.48 9.69 -14.20
C ALA A 8 14.47 8.48 -13.26
N VAL A 9 15.12 7.37 -13.60
CA VAL A 9 15.41 6.31 -12.63
C VAL A 9 16.65 6.76 -11.85
N GLY A 10 16.43 7.67 -10.89
CA GLY A 10 17.46 8.03 -9.92
C GLY A 10 18.01 6.79 -9.23
N SER A 11 19.26 6.85 -8.76
CA SER A 11 19.89 5.78 -7.97
C SER A 11 18.89 5.24 -6.95
N ALA A 12 18.60 3.94 -7.01
CA ALA A 12 17.65 3.31 -6.11
C ALA A 12 18.06 3.59 -4.66
N GLU A 13 17.29 4.44 -3.97
CA GLU A 13 17.53 4.73 -2.56
C GLU A 13 17.31 3.43 -1.77
N LEU A 14 18.27 3.07 -0.91
CA LEU A 14 18.15 1.90 -0.06
C LEU A 14 16.93 2.08 0.86
N ALA A 15 16.16 1.01 1.03
CA ALA A 15 15.11 0.97 2.04
C ALA A 15 15.70 1.28 3.42
N ARG A 16 15.00 2.11 4.19
CA ARG A 16 15.42 2.54 5.54
C ARG A 16 14.61 1.87 6.65
N ALA A 17 13.76 0.92 6.26
CA ALA A 17 12.99 0.05 7.13
C ALA A 17 12.75 -1.30 6.43
N ARG A 18 12.65 -2.36 7.24
CA ARG A 18 12.20 -3.69 6.80
C ARG A 18 10.77 -3.91 7.24
N ILE A 19 9.96 -4.47 6.34
CA ILE A 19 8.56 -4.86 6.61
C ILE A 19 8.43 -6.36 6.31
N ALA A 20 7.98 -7.13 7.30
CA ALA A 20 7.51 -8.50 7.11
C ALA A 20 5.99 -8.52 7.26
N LEU A 21 5.28 -8.53 6.13
CA LEU A 21 3.82 -8.53 6.05
C LEU A 21 3.30 -9.94 5.78
N ARG A 22 2.28 -10.37 6.53
CA ARG A 22 1.58 -11.64 6.32
C ARG A 22 0.11 -11.53 6.72
N ARG A 23 -0.68 -12.51 6.27
CA ARG A 23 -2.01 -12.78 6.84
C ARG A 23 -1.83 -13.34 8.26
N ASP A 24 -2.71 -12.97 9.19
CA ASP A 24 -2.70 -13.57 10.54
C ASP A 24 -3.43 -14.92 10.49
N ASP A 25 -2.66 -15.99 10.51
CA ASP A 25 -3.15 -17.38 10.46
C ASP A 25 -3.86 -17.83 11.76
N ARG A 26 -3.70 -17.06 12.84
CA ARG A 26 -4.37 -17.30 14.13
C ARG A 26 -5.73 -16.64 14.22
N ALA A 27 -6.05 -15.73 13.30
CA ALA A 27 -7.33 -15.04 13.30
C ALA A 27 -8.45 -15.95 12.80
N GLN A 28 -9.65 -15.75 13.35
CA GLN A 28 -10.86 -16.44 12.88
C GLN A 28 -11.36 -15.90 11.52
N SER A 29 -10.93 -14.69 11.15
CA SER A 29 -11.30 -14.01 9.92
C SER A 29 -10.15 -14.05 8.92
N ALA A 30 -10.46 -14.38 7.66
CA ALA A 30 -9.50 -14.33 6.57
C ALA A 30 -9.03 -12.90 6.22
N ASN A 31 -9.61 -11.86 6.83
CA ASN A 31 -9.29 -10.47 6.53
C ASN A 31 -8.35 -9.82 7.56
N GLU A 32 -7.74 -10.61 8.44
CA GLU A 32 -6.76 -10.11 9.40
C GLU A 32 -5.33 -10.25 8.89
N PHE A 33 -4.56 -9.18 9.04
CA PHE A 33 -3.18 -9.08 8.61
C PHE A 33 -2.31 -8.55 9.74
N GLU A 34 -1.05 -8.96 9.74
CA GLU A 34 -0.04 -8.40 10.63
C GLU A 34 1.25 -8.09 9.89
N ALA A 35 1.92 -7.03 10.35
CA ALA A 35 3.22 -6.63 9.84
C ALA A 35 4.19 -6.31 10.95
N ARG A 36 5.39 -6.90 10.87
CA ARG A 36 6.53 -6.46 11.68
C ARG A 36 7.30 -5.39 10.91
N VAL A 37 7.36 -4.19 11.47
CA VAL A 37 8.17 -3.08 10.95
C VAL A 37 9.43 -2.97 11.78
N THR A 38 10.59 -2.91 11.14
CA THR A 38 11.89 -2.72 11.80
C THR A 38 12.66 -1.59 11.08
N PRO A 39 12.74 -0.38 11.66
CA PRO A 39 13.54 0.71 11.10
C PRO A 39 15.04 0.39 11.22
N ASP A 40 15.85 0.82 10.26
CA ASP A 40 17.29 0.52 10.26
C ASP A 40 18.08 1.33 11.30
N SER A 41 17.53 2.46 11.74
CA SER A 41 18.08 3.24 12.86
C SER A 41 17.04 3.39 13.97
N GLY A 42 17.45 3.08 15.20
CA GLY A 42 16.57 3.17 16.37
C GLY A 42 16.12 4.58 16.74
N GLY A 43 16.70 5.62 16.11
CA GLY A 43 16.39 7.03 16.39
C GLY A 43 15.41 7.70 15.41
N THR A 44 14.96 7.01 14.36
CA THR A 44 14.01 7.59 13.40
C THR A 44 12.59 7.22 13.80
N SER A 45 11.81 8.21 14.24
CA SER A 45 10.37 8.04 14.42
C SER A 45 9.68 7.89 13.05
N TRP A 46 8.78 6.94 12.93
CA TRP A 46 8.09 6.64 11.68
C TRP A 46 6.58 6.57 11.91
N GLN A 47 5.83 6.71 10.82
CA GLN A 47 4.38 6.50 10.79
C GLN A 47 4.05 5.63 9.58
N ALA A 48 2.85 5.07 9.53
CA ALA A 48 2.47 4.22 8.41
C ALA A 48 1.00 4.35 8.06
N TYR A 49 0.61 3.75 6.94
CA TYR A 49 -0.78 3.55 6.60
C TYR A 49 -0.96 2.24 5.85
N TRP A 50 -2.10 1.60 6.10
CA TRP A 50 -2.58 0.45 5.35
C TRP A 50 -3.42 0.91 4.17
N THR A 51 -3.34 0.19 3.06
CA THR A 51 -4.37 0.26 2.01
C THR A 51 -4.80 -1.12 1.56
N VAL A 52 -6.06 -1.22 1.18
CA VAL A 52 -6.56 -2.31 0.34
C VAL A 52 -6.79 -1.73 -1.05
N THR A 53 -6.15 -2.32 -2.05
CA THR A 53 -6.32 -1.95 -3.46
C THR A 53 -6.93 -3.09 -4.26
N GLU A 54 -7.78 -2.76 -5.23
CA GLU A 54 -8.41 -3.71 -6.14
C GLU A 54 -8.02 -3.45 -7.59
N HIS A 55 -8.12 -4.50 -8.42
CA HIS A 55 -7.75 -4.50 -9.83
C HIS A 55 -8.93 -4.83 -10.75
N GLY A 56 -8.78 -4.54 -12.03
CA GLY A 56 -9.75 -4.92 -13.06
C GLY A 56 -11.10 -4.21 -12.95
N HIS A 57 -11.15 -3.03 -12.32
CA HIS A 57 -12.34 -2.18 -12.34
C HIS A 57 -12.49 -1.57 -13.73
N SER A 58 -13.72 -1.41 -14.22
CA SER A 58 -13.97 -0.71 -15.48
C SER A 58 -15.19 0.18 -15.43
N SER A 59 -15.13 1.32 -16.14
CA SER A 59 -16.22 2.29 -16.18
C SER A 59 -16.45 2.81 -17.58
N ARG A 60 -17.71 2.83 -18.01
CA ARG A 60 -18.12 3.47 -19.26
C ARG A 60 -18.22 4.98 -19.09
N VAL A 61 -17.48 5.73 -19.90
CA VAL A 61 -17.50 7.19 -19.88
C VAL A 61 -18.73 7.68 -20.65
N LYS A 62 -19.60 8.43 -19.96
CA LYS A 62 -20.87 8.91 -20.53
C LYS A 62 -20.73 10.23 -21.31
N ALA A 63 -19.73 11.04 -20.99
CA ALA A 63 -19.51 12.36 -21.59
C ALA A 63 -18.05 12.80 -21.41
N GLY A 64 -17.60 13.75 -22.24
CA GLY A 64 -16.23 14.29 -22.22
C GLY A 64 -15.35 13.73 -23.35
N GLU A 65 -14.04 14.02 -23.28
CA GLU A 65 -13.07 13.65 -24.32
C GLU A 65 -13.03 12.14 -24.57
N ASN A 66 -13.26 11.32 -23.54
CA ASN A 66 -13.28 9.86 -23.61
C ASN A 66 -14.70 9.28 -23.75
N ALA A 67 -15.71 10.08 -24.13
CA ALA A 67 -17.09 9.61 -24.20
C ALA A 67 -17.25 8.40 -25.12
N GLY A 68 -17.92 7.35 -24.62
CA GLY A 68 -18.11 6.09 -25.33
C GLY A 68 -17.08 5.01 -24.97
N GLU A 69 -15.94 5.38 -24.40
CA GLU A 69 -14.87 4.45 -24.01
C GLU A 69 -15.12 3.75 -22.68
N TYR A 70 -14.45 2.60 -22.51
CA TYR A 70 -14.33 1.89 -21.24
C TYR A 70 -12.94 2.12 -20.65
N LEU A 71 -12.86 2.86 -19.55
CA LEU A 71 -11.61 3.06 -18.83
C LEU A 71 -11.41 1.92 -17.85
N GLN A 72 -10.21 1.33 -17.91
CA GLN A 72 -9.75 0.31 -16.98
C GLN A 72 -9.04 0.97 -15.79
N HIS A 73 -9.30 0.48 -14.59
CA HIS A 73 -8.71 0.98 -13.36
C HIS A 73 -8.07 -0.17 -12.59
N ASP A 74 -6.78 -0.01 -12.31
CA ASP A 74 -6.01 -0.88 -11.44
C ASP A 74 -5.54 -0.10 -10.20
N PHE A 75 -5.25 -0.82 -9.13
CA PHE A 75 -4.84 -0.25 -7.84
C PHE A 75 -5.87 0.72 -7.23
N VAL A 76 -7.17 0.47 -7.45
CA VAL A 76 -8.25 1.28 -6.89
C VAL A 76 -8.25 1.11 -5.37
N VAL A 77 -7.96 2.18 -4.61
CA VAL A 77 -7.97 2.14 -3.15
C VAL A 77 -9.40 1.99 -2.64
N ARG A 78 -9.65 0.92 -1.89
CA ARG A 78 -10.97 0.59 -1.30
C ARG A 78 -11.02 0.82 0.20
N GLN A 79 -9.85 0.79 0.84
CA GLN A 79 -9.70 1.08 2.25
C GLN A 79 -8.36 1.78 2.46
N TYR A 80 -8.35 2.83 3.27
CA TYR A 80 -7.17 3.56 3.70
C TYR A 80 -7.24 3.72 5.22
N VAL A 81 -6.23 3.23 5.93
CA VAL A 81 -6.17 3.32 7.40
C VAL A 81 -4.80 3.84 7.82
N PRO A 82 -4.69 5.11 8.25
CA PRO A 82 -3.46 5.60 8.86
C PRO A 82 -3.24 4.91 10.21
N VAL A 83 -2.00 4.62 10.53
CA VAL A 83 -1.59 4.16 11.86
C VAL A 83 -0.67 5.20 12.50
N GLY A 84 -0.57 5.13 13.83
CA GLY A 84 0.09 6.15 14.64
C GLY A 84 1.58 6.34 14.34
N ARG A 85 2.20 7.20 15.16
CA ARG A 85 3.64 7.43 15.16
C ARG A 85 4.31 6.45 16.12
N TYR A 86 5.42 5.88 15.69
CA TYR A 86 6.16 4.87 16.43
C TYR A 86 7.67 5.14 16.39
N GLU A 87 8.37 4.51 17.32
CA GLU A 87 9.81 4.40 17.36
C GLU A 87 10.19 2.92 17.53
N GLY A 88 11.39 2.56 17.09
CA GLY A 88 11.87 1.18 17.13
C GLY A 88 11.01 0.21 16.30
N ALA A 89 11.17 -1.08 16.58
CA ALA A 89 10.41 -2.13 15.90
C ALA A 89 9.01 -2.29 16.49
N GLN A 90 8.00 -2.46 15.63
CA GLN A 90 6.61 -2.63 16.05
C GLN A 90 5.93 -3.78 15.31
N MET A 91 4.92 -4.36 15.98
CA MET A 91 3.96 -5.25 15.35
C MET A 91 2.66 -4.48 15.12
N LEU A 92 2.23 -4.38 13.87
CA LEU A 92 0.98 -3.75 13.48
C LEU A 92 -0.03 -4.82 13.09
N ARG A 93 -1.30 -4.59 13.41
CA ARG A 93 -2.42 -5.44 13.00
C ARG A 93 -3.42 -4.64 12.18
N PHE A 94 -4.10 -5.31 11.27
CA PHE A 94 -5.02 -4.68 10.35
C PHE A 94 -6.14 -5.61 9.93
N SER A 95 -7.38 -5.14 10.10
CA SER A 95 -8.59 -5.77 9.60
C SER A 95 -8.99 -5.13 8.27
N ALA A 96 -8.83 -5.88 7.19
CA ALA A 96 -9.25 -5.47 5.86
C ALA A 96 -10.77 -5.59 5.69
N ILE A 97 -11.35 -4.78 4.80
CA ILE A 97 -12.69 -5.03 4.26
C ILE A 97 -12.79 -6.44 3.65
N ALA A 98 -13.99 -6.96 3.42
CA ALA A 98 -14.15 -8.23 2.72
C ALA A 98 -13.59 -8.14 1.27
N ALA A 99 -13.07 -9.25 0.75
CA ALA A 99 -12.63 -9.31 -0.64
C ALA A 99 -13.85 -9.38 -1.58
N ASP A 100 -13.77 -8.70 -2.73
CA ASP A 100 -14.67 -8.90 -3.85
C ASP A 100 -14.08 -9.97 -4.80
N PRO A 101 -14.73 -11.13 -4.99
CA PRO A 101 -14.23 -12.16 -5.90
C PRO A 101 -14.07 -11.70 -7.35
N ALA A 102 -14.81 -10.66 -7.78
CA ALA A 102 -14.70 -10.11 -9.13
C ALA A 102 -13.44 -9.24 -9.30
N HIS A 103 -12.85 -8.77 -8.20
CA HIS A 103 -11.76 -7.81 -8.22
C HIS A 103 -10.62 -8.28 -7.31
N PRO A 104 -9.55 -8.90 -7.87
CA PRO A 104 -8.39 -9.32 -7.10
C PRO A 104 -7.84 -8.14 -6.29
N ARG A 105 -7.57 -8.39 -5.01
CA ARG A 105 -7.11 -7.36 -4.08
C ARG A 105 -5.67 -7.56 -3.63
N GLN A 106 -5.05 -6.46 -3.21
CA GLN A 106 -3.77 -6.43 -2.52
C GLN A 106 -3.92 -5.67 -1.20
N VAL A 107 -3.23 -6.14 -0.17
CA VAL A 107 -3.06 -5.41 1.09
C VAL A 107 -1.68 -4.81 1.11
N ASN A 108 -1.59 -3.51 1.33
CA ASN A 108 -0.34 -2.77 1.29
C ASN A 108 -0.08 -2.13 2.66
N LEU A 109 1.19 -2.08 3.05
CA LEU A 109 1.65 -1.26 4.15
C LEU A 109 2.75 -0.32 3.64
N VAL A 110 2.56 0.98 3.86
CA VAL A 110 3.56 1.99 3.54
C VAL A 110 4.05 2.62 4.85
N VAL A 111 5.35 2.61 5.05
CA VAL A 111 6.03 3.22 6.20
C VAL A 111 6.75 4.47 5.73
N THR A 112 6.59 5.56 6.48
CA THR A 112 7.13 6.89 6.16
C THR A 112 7.84 7.49 7.37
N ASP A 113 8.79 8.37 7.12
CA ASP A 113 9.40 9.20 8.17
C ASP A 113 8.34 10.13 8.75
N ALA A 114 8.16 10.12 10.08
CA ALA A 114 7.06 10.82 10.72
C ALA A 114 7.25 12.35 10.80
N LYS A 115 8.40 12.87 10.38
CA LYS A 115 8.67 14.32 10.34
C LYS A 115 8.50 14.86 8.92
N THR A 116 8.95 14.11 7.93
CA THR A 116 9.07 14.56 6.54
C THR A 116 8.02 13.94 5.61
N GLY A 117 7.37 12.86 6.03
CA GLY A 117 6.43 12.10 5.20
C GLY A 117 7.10 11.29 4.09
N LYS A 118 8.44 11.28 4.01
CA LYS A 118 9.17 10.54 2.98
C LYS A 118 8.97 9.02 3.18
N PRO A 119 8.67 8.25 2.13
CA PRO A 119 8.62 6.79 2.20
C PRO A 119 9.96 6.22 2.69
N LEU A 120 9.89 5.32 3.67
CA LEU A 120 11.03 4.54 4.17
C LEU A 120 11.03 3.13 3.57
N GLN A 121 9.84 2.55 3.39
CA GLN A 121 9.60 1.27 2.75
C GLN A 121 8.10 1.09 2.45
N SER A 122 7.76 0.29 1.45
CA SER A 122 6.41 -0.21 1.22
C SER A 122 6.43 -1.67 0.78
N VAL A 123 5.44 -2.45 1.21
CA VAL A 123 5.24 -3.82 0.74
C VAL A 123 3.77 -4.08 0.42
N SER A 124 3.53 -4.94 -0.56
CA SER A 124 2.21 -5.37 -0.99
C SER A 124 2.11 -6.89 -0.86
N LEU A 125 1.01 -7.37 -0.30
CA LEU A 125 0.68 -8.79 -0.23
C LEU A 125 -0.53 -9.05 -1.14
N GLN A 126 -0.32 -9.85 -2.18
CA GLN A 126 -1.42 -10.34 -3.00
C GLN A 126 -2.23 -11.37 -2.21
N CYS A 127 -3.55 -11.19 -2.19
CA CYS A 127 -4.47 -12.14 -1.59
C CYS A 127 -4.98 -13.07 -2.69
N SER A 128 -4.27 -14.17 -2.94
CA SER A 128 -4.75 -15.31 -3.74
C SER A 128 -5.56 -16.27 -2.90
#